data_AF-A0A950YPY0-F1
#
_entry.id   AF-A0A950YPY0-F1
#
_cell.length_a   1.000
_cell.length_b   1.000
_cell.length_c   1.000
_cell.angle_alpha   90.00
_cell.angle_beta   90.00
_cell.angle_gamma   90.00
#
_symmetry.space_group_name_H-M   'P 1'
#
loop_
_entity.id
_entity.type
_entity.pdbx_description
1 polymer ?
#
loop_
_entity_poly.entity_id
_entity_poly.type
_entity_poly.pdbx_seq_one_letter_code
_entity_poly.pdbx_strand_id
1 'polypeptide(L)'
;MTGKADFTPQEWETVLEGPPSAGMIVVTAQRGGTFRETIAMAKAYAEARQHHGASELIDEIVAAKPEIDHTRFHSVEELKQHGLQHLRDAVELLEGKATPDEVEDYRRFVLTLADKVASAHREGGAAVSDAERAAIDEISSTIGNPAGT
;
A
#
# COMPACT_ATOMS: atom_id res chain seq x y z
N MET A 1 16.85 -11.11 8.72
CA MET A 1 15.93 -11.03 7.58
C MET A 1 14.63 -11.60 8.07
N THR A 2 13.58 -10.80 7.98
CA THR A 2 12.23 -11.16 8.36
C THR A 2 11.46 -11.60 7.12
N GLY A 3 10.79 -12.74 7.22
CA GLY A 3 9.96 -13.30 6.15
C GLY A 3 8.66 -13.88 6.72
N LYS A 4 7.81 -14.42 5.85
CA LYS A 4 6.52 -15.03 6.17
C LYS A 4 6.59 -16.05 7.30
N ALA A 5 7.71 -16.78 7.42
CA ALA A 5 7.90 -17.78 8.46
C ALA A 5 7.96 -17.20 9.88
N ASP A 6 8.21 -15.90 10.03
CA ASP A 6 8.22 -15.18 11.32
C ASP A 6 6.82 -14.74 11.78
N PHE A 7 5.81 -14.97 10.93
CA PHE A 7 4.41 -14.59 11.18
C PHE A 7 3.51 -15.82 11.28
N THR A 8 2.52 -15.74 12.16
CA THR A 8 1.33 -16.59 12.07
C THR A 8 0.55 -16.28 10.79
N PRO A 9 -0.32 -17.18 10.31
CA PRO A 9 -1.12 -16.94 9.12
C PRO A 9 -1.92 -15.62 9.18
N GLN A 10 -2.50 -15.29 10.34
CA GLN A 10 -3.30 -14.09 10.56
C GLN A 10 -2.45 -12.82 10.56
N GLU A 11 -1.29 -12.87 11.20
CA GLU A 11 -0.33 -11.76 11.17
C GLU A 11 0.19 -11.52 9.75
N TRP A 12 0.48 -12.59 9.01
CA TRP A 12 0.93 -12.46 7.63
C TRP A 12 -0.14 -11.84 6.73
N GLU A 13 -1.41 -12.22 6.91
CA GLU A 13 -2.53 -11.60 6.22
C GLU A 13 -2.59 -10.09 6.50
N THR A 14 -2.41 -9.68 7.76
CA THR A 14 -2.36 -8.26 8.16
C THR A 14 -1.25 -7.51 7.42
N VAL A 15 -0.04 -8.09 7.34
CA VAL A 15 1.09 -7.50 6.58
C VAL A 15 0.76 -7.34 5.10
N LEU A 16 0.08 -8.33 4.50
CA LEU A 16 -0.32 -8.33 3.09
C LEU A 16 -1.45 -7.35 2.78
N GLU A 17 -2.33 -7.05 3.73
CA GLU A 17 -3.47 -6.13 3.54
C GLU A 17 -3.06 -4.65 3.49
N GLY A 18 -1.93 -4.27 4.10
CA GLY A 18 -1.47 -2.89 4.16
C GLY A 18 -1.24 -2.25 2.78
N PRO A 19 -0.35 -2.78 1.91
CA PRO A 19 -0.04 -2.15 0.63
C PRO A 19 -1.26 -2.01 -0.31
N PRO A 20 -2.13 -3.02 -0.53
CA PRO A 20 -3.28 -2.85 -1.39
C PRO A 20 -4.30 -1.86 -0.80
N SER A 21 -4.39 -1.75 0.54
CA SER A 21 -5.23 -0.75 1.20
C SER A 21 -4.80 0.68 0.86
N ALA A 22 -3.50 0.97 0.86
CA ALA A 22 -2.98 2.29 0.45
C ALA A 22 -3.35 2.63 -1.00
N GLY A 23 -3.20 1.67 -1.92
CA GLY A 23 -3.63 1.84 -3.30
C GLY A 23 -5.12 2.19 -3.38
N MET A 24 -5.97 1.42 -2.71
CA MET A 24 -7.42 1.60 -2.73
C MET A 24 -7.89 2.95 -2.14
N ILE A 25 -7.24 3.44 -1.08
CA ILE A 25 -7.51 4.78 -0.54
C ILE A 25 -7.28 5.84 -1.62
N VAL A 26 -6.18 5.76 -2.36
CA VAL A 26 -5.86 6.69 -3.45
C VAL A 26 -6.86 6.57 -4.61
N VAL A 27 -7.17 5.33 -5.05
CA VAL A 27 -8.14 5.08 -6.13
C VAL A 27 -9.49 5.74 -5.83
N THR A 28 -9.95 5.62 -4.60
CA THR A 28 -11.29 6.08 -4.20
C THR A 28 -11.33 7.54 -3.75
N ALA A 29 -10.18 8.18 -3.58
CA ALA A 29 -10.09 9.60 -3.25
C ALA A 29 -10.73 10.49 -4.33
N GLN A 30 -10.77 10.03 -5.59
CA GLN A 30 -11.55 10.66 -6.66
C GLN A 30 -12.81 9.87 -7.02
N ARG A 31 -13.90 10.60 -7.28
CA ARG A 31 -15.13 10.02 -7.82
C ARG A 31 -14.93 9.67 -9.30
N GLY A 32 -14.78 8.38 -9.63
CA GLY A 32 -15.01 7.89 -11.00
C GLY A 32 -13.95 6.99 -11.64
N GLY A 33 -12.94 6.50 -10.91
CA GLY A 33 -11.89 5.66 -11.47
C GLY A 33 -11.84 4.27 -10.80
N THR A 34 -12.28 3.22 -11.49
CA THR A 34 -12.14 1.84 -10.95
C THR A 34 -11.46 0.85 -11.90
N PHE A 35 -11.37 1.12 -13.20
CA PHE A 35 -10.89 0.12 -14.17
C PHE A 35 -9.40 0.25 -14.50
N ARG A 36 -8.87 1.48 -14.59
CA ARG A 36 -7.45 1.71 -14.94
C ARG A 36 -6.56 1.59 -13.71
N GLU A 37 -7.11 1.90 -12.56
CA GLU A 37 -6.43 1.88 -11.28
C GLU A 37 -6.09 0.46 -10.84
N THR A 38 -6.98 -0.51 -11.06
CA THR A 38 -6.68 -1.93 -10.81
C THR A 38 -5.53 -2.43 -11.68
N ILE A 39 -5.45 -1.96 -12.94
CA ILE A 39 -4.33 -2.28 -13.84
C ILE A 39 -3.03 -1.63 -13.34
N ALA A 40 -3.10 -0.41 -12.82
CA ALA A 40 -1.97 0.29 -12.25
C ALA A 40 -1.42 -0.41 -10.99
N MET A 41 -2.30 -0.85 -10.09
CA MET A 41 -1.91 -1.68 -8.96
C MET A 41 -1.24 -2.96 -9.43
N ALA A 42 -1.85 -3.70 -10.37
CA ALA A 42 -1.26 -4.93 -10.90
C ALA A 42 0.13 -4.69 -11.52
N LYS A 43 0.31 -3.57 -12.25
CA LYS A 43 1.58 -3.15 -12.82
C LYS A 43 2.60 -2.78 -11.75
N ALA A 44 2.22 -2.03 -10.71
CA ALA A 44 3.10 -1.67 -9.61
C ALA A 44 3.62 -2.92 -8.87
N TYR A 45 2.75 -3.91 -8.62
CA TYR A 45 3.19 -5.20 -8.08
C TYR A 45 4.08 -5.98 -9.07
N ALA A 46 3.78 -5.96 -10.37
CA ALA A 46 4.61 -6.62 -11.37
C ALA A 46 6.01 -6.00 -11.47
N GLU A 47 6.13 -4.67 -11.39
CA GLU A 47 7.40 -3.95 -11.35
C GLU A 47 8.14 -4.21 -10.05
N ALA A 48 7.46 -4.23 -8.90
CA ALA A 48 8.08 -4.60 -7.63
C ALA A 48 8.68 -6.02 -7.67
N ARG A 49 8.06 -6.96 -8.40
CA ARG A 49 8.64 -8.31 -8.63
C ARG A 49 9.91 -8.28 -9.47
N GLN A 50 10.18 -7.23 -10.23
CA GLN A 50 11.44 -7.17 -10.98
C GLN A 50 12.62 -6.72 -10.11
N HIS A 51 12.33 -6.08 -8.98
CA HIS A 51 13.31 -5.60 -8.02
C HIS A 51 13.47 -6.59 -6.86
N HIS A 52 13.97 -7.79 -7.18
CA HIS A 52 14.26 -8.82 -6.19
C HIS A 52 15.60 -8.60 -5.47
N GLY A 53 15.66 -8.97 -4.19
CA GLY A 53 16.91 -9.08 -3.43
C GLY A 53 17.30 -7.84 -2.60
N ALA A 54 16.45 -6.81 -2.56
CA ALA A 54 16.65 -5.65 -1.68
C ALA A 54 16.09 -5.89 -0.27
N SER A 55 14.98 -6.63 -0.13
CA SER A 55 14.36 -6.98 1.14
C SER A 55 13.55 -8.26 1.00
N GLU A 56 13.86 -9.28 1.81
CA GLU A 56 13.17 -10.58 1.81
C GLU A 56 11.68 -10.42 2.15
N LEU A 57 11.36 -9.53 3.11
CA LEU A 57 9.99 -9.19 3.48
C LEU A 57 9.20 -8.67 2.27
N ILE A 58 9.76 -7.71 1.53
CA ILE A 58 9.10 -7.11 0.35
C ILE A 58 8.96 -8.15 -0.75
N ASP A 59 10.01 -8.95 -1.00
CA ASP A 59 9.98 -10.00 -2.01
C ASP A 59 8.83 -10.99 -1.76
N GLU A 60 8.63 -11.40 -0.50
CA GLU A 60 7.56 -12.31 -0.14
C GLU A 60 6.15 -11.67 -0.19
N ILE A 61 6.01 -10.40 0.23
CA ILE A 61 4.76 -9.65 0.09
C ILE A 61 4.34 -9.58 -1.37
N VAL A 62 5.29 -9.25 -2.24
CA VAL A 62 5.03 -9.10 -3.66
C VAL A 62 4.78 -10.47 -4.30
N ALA A 63 5.46 -11.54 -3.87
CA ALA A 63 5.22 -12.90 -4.36
C ALA A 63 3.82 -13.44 -3.99
N ALA A 64 3.26 -13.02 -2.85
CA ALA A 64 1.99 -13.53 -2.33
C ALA A 64 0.76 -13.21 -3.21
N LYS A 65 0.84 -12.23 -4.12
CA LYS A 65 -0.27 -11.80 -5.00
C LYS A 65 -1.57 -11.56 -4.21
N PRO A 66 -1.68 -10.45 -3.47
CA PRO A 66 -2.89 -10.15 -2.71
C PRO A 66 -4.11 -10.07 -3.64
N GLU A 67 -5.15 -10.81 -3.28
CA GLU A 67 -6.48 -10.72 -3.90
C GLU A 67 -7.14 -9.43 -3.40
N ILE A 68 -7.38 -8.49 -4.31
CA ILE A 68 -8.02 -7.22 -3.96
C ILE A 68 -9.53 -7.40 -4.10
N ASP A 69 -10.21 -7.58 -2.97
CA ASP A 69 -11.67 -7.67 -2.95
C ASP A 69 -12.28 -6.27 -2.95
N HIS A 70 -12.58 -5.77 -4.14
CA HIS A 70 -13.21 -4.47 -4.37
C HIS A 70 -14.69 -4.41 -3.89
N THR A 71 -15.28 -5.52 -3.43
CA THR A 71 -16.71 -5.60 -3.09
C THR A 71 -17.02 -5.47 -1.60
N ARG A 72 -15.99 -5.43 -0.73
CA ARG A 72 -16.16 -5.47 0.73
C ARG A 72 -16.64 -4.18 1.38
N PHE A 73 -16.53 -3.04 0.71
CA PHE A 73 -16.80 -1.74 1.33
C PHE A 73 -18.07 -1.09 0.79
N HIS A 74 -18.92 -0.61 1.70
CA HIS A 74 -20.23 -0.04 1.39
C HIS A 74 -20.14 1.47 1.11
N SER A 75 -19.03 2.11 1.48
CA SER A 75 -18.73 3.52 1.16
C SER A 75 -17.23 3.79 1.03
N VAL A 76 -16.89 4.89 0.33
CA VAL A 76 -15.51 5.39 0.22
C VAL A 76 -14.92 5.75 1.58
N GLU A 77 -15.74 6.30 2.48
CA GLU A 77 -15.31 6.70 3.82
C GLU A 77 -14.96 5.48 4.69
N GLU A 78 -15.80 4.44 4.65
CA GLU A 78 -15.55 3.17 5.34
C GLU A 78 -14.27 2.50 4.80
N LEU A 79 -14.11 2.45 3.47
CA LEU A 79 -12.92 1.93 2.83
C LEU A 79 -11.66 2.65 3.30
N LYS A 80 -11.73 3.99 3.37
CA LYS A 80 -10.61 4.80 3.82
C LYS A 80 -10.24 4.50 5.27
N GLN A 81 -11.21 4.51 6.17
CA GLN A 81 -10.97 4.26 7.60
C GLN A 81 -10.39 2.86 7.84
N HIS A 82 -10.97 1.84 7.21
CA HIS A 82 -10.46 0.47 7.29
C HIS A 82 -9.08 0.33 6.65
N GLY A 83 -8.85 0.95 5.50
CA GLY A 83 -7.54 0.91 4.85
C GLY A 83 -6.44 1.55 5.70
N LEU A 84 -6.74 2.67 6.36
CA LEU A 84 -5.80 3.31 7.29
C LEU A 84 -5.59 2.47 8.56
N GLN A 85 -6.59 1.70 8.98
CA GLN A 85 -6.43 0.75 10.08
C GLN A 85 -5.49 -0.39 9.69
N HIS A 86 -5.67 -1.03 8.53
CA HIS A 86 -4.77 -2.08 8.04
C HIS A 86 -3.32 -1.60 7.94
N LEU A 87 -3.12 -0.36 7.49
CA LEU A 87 -1.80 0.25 7.44
C LEU A 87 -1.15 0.40 8.82
N ARG A 88 -1.91 0.82 9.83
CA ARG A 88 -1.41 0.91 11.22
C ARG A 88 -1.08 -0.46 11.77
N ASP A 89 -1.99 -1.40 11.64
CA ASP A 89 -1.84 -2.75 12.18
C ASP A 89 -0.63 -3.46 11.56
N ALA A 90 -0.42 -3.31 10.25
CA ALA A 90 0.74 -3.88 9.57
C ALA A 90 2.06 -3.26 10.05
N VAL A 91 2.14 -1.93 10.20
CA VAL A 91 3.35 -1.26 10.68
C VAL A 91 3.64 -1.62 12.14
N GLU A 92 2.65 -1.61 13.02
CA GLU A 92 2.80 -1.98 14.42
C GLU A 92 3.28 -3.42 14.58
N LEU A 93 2.71 -4.34 13.78
CA LEU A 93 3.12 -5.74 13.75
C LEU A 93 4.57 -5.89 13.26
N LEU A 94 4.97 -5.14 12.24
CA LEU A 94 6.33 -5.17 11.72
C LEU A 94 7.33 -4.54 12.71
N GLU A 95 6.99 -3.46 13.39
CA GLU A 95 7.84 -2.86 14.44
C GLU A 95 8.12 -3.84 15.59
N GLY A 96 7.20 -4.79 15.85
CA GLY A 96 7.38 -5.82 16.85
C GLY A 96 8.27 -7.00 16.43
N LYS A 97 8.54 -7.19 15.12
CA LYS A 97 9.17 -8.43 14.59
C LYS A 97 10.30 -8.22 13.60
N ALA A 98 10.24 -7.16 12.81
CA ALA A 98 11.19 -6.82 11.77
C ALA A 98 12.25 -5.84 12.28
N THR A 99 13.35 -5.73 11.55
CA THR A 99 14.37 -4.70 11.83
C THR A 99 13.85 -3.30 11.44
N PRO A 100 14.37 -2.22 12.04
CA PRO A 100 13.98 -0.86 11.66
C PRO A 100 14.14 -0.56 10.16
N ASP A 101 15.17 -1.11 9.53
CA ASP A 101 15.41 -0.96 8.08
C ASP A 101 14.31 -1.66 7.25
N GLU A 102 13.87 -2.85 7.67
CA GLU A 102 12.79 -3.59 6.99
C GLU A 102 11.42 -2.91 7.17
N VAL A 103 11.17 -2.31 8.34
CA VAL A 103 9.97 -1.48 8.59
C VAL A 103 9.98 -0.26 7.66
N GLU A 104 11.12 0.40 7.52
CA GLU A 104 11.27 1.57 6.65
C GLU A 104 11.12 1.20 5.17
N ASP A 105 11.66 0.06 4.75
CA ASP A 105 11.45 -0.46 3.39
C ASP A 105 9.99 -0.77 3.12
N TYR A 106 9.26 -1.32 4.09
CA TYR A 106 7.81 -1.53 4.00
C TYR A 106 7.05 -0.21 3.84
N ARG A 107 7.36 0.81 4.68
CA ARG A 107 6.74 2.14 4.57
C ARG A 107 6.98 2.77 3.19
N ARG A 108 8.22 2.70 2.71
CA ARG A 108 8.60 3.20 1.38
C ARG A 108 7.88 2.45 0.26
N PHE A 109 7.74 1.13 0.39
CA PHE A 109 7.01 0.31 -0.56
C PHE A 109 5.53 0.73 -0.65
N VAL A 110 4.87 0.89 0.49
CA VAL A 110 3.47 1.35 0.59
C VAL A 110 3.29 2.72 -0.08
N LEU A 111 4.16 3.69 0.21
CA LEU A 111 4.09 5.02 -0.39
C LEU A 111 4.35 5.00 -1.90
N THR A 112 5.34 4.22 -2.34
CA THR A 112 5.65 4.06 -3.77
C THR A 112 4.45 3.48 -4.52
N LEU A 113 3.73 2.54 -3.90
CA LEU A 113 2.52 1.97 -4.49
C LEU A 113 1.40 3.03 -4.59
N ALA A 114 1.16 3.80 -3.52
CA ALA A 114 0.19 4.89 -3.50
C ALA A 114 0.48 5.95 -4.58
N ASP A 115 1.74 6.38 -4.71
CA ASP A 115 2.19 7.34 -5.72
C ASP A 115 2.04 6.82 -7.15
N LYS A 116 2.36 5.54 -7.39
CA LYS A 116 2.18 4.91 -8.71
C LYS A 116 0.71 4.85 -9.10
N VAL A 117 -0.17 4.55 -8.15
CA VAL A 117 -1.63 4.53 -8.38
C VAL A 117 -2.14 5.93 -8.71
N ALA A 118 -1.81 6.95 -7.91
CA ALA A 118 -2.16 8.35 -8.19
C ALA A 118 -1.61 8.83 -9.56
N SER A 119 -0.42 8.35 -9.93
CA SER A 119 0.20 8.72 -11.21
C SER A 119 -0.45 8.05 -12.41
N ALA A 120 -1.07 6.88 -12.23
CA ALA A 120 -1.74 6.15 -13.31
C ALA A 120 -3.12 6.71 -13.66
N HIS A 121 -3.73 7.47 -12.77
CA HIS A 121 -4.98 8.19 -13.02
C HIS A 121 -4.83 9.29 -14.09
N ARG A 122 -3.59 9.67 -14.44
CA ARG A 122 -3.28 10.77 -15.38
C ARG A 122 -3.51 10.37 -16.84
N GLU A 123 -4.53 10.93 -17.49
CA GLU A 123 -4.48 11.15 -18.95
C GLU A 123 -3.67 12.43 -19.24
N GLY A 124 -2.69 12.37 -20.15
CA GLY A 124 -2.09 13.57 -20.77
C GLY A 124 -1.07 14.40 -19.96
N GLY A 125 -0.58 13.91 -18.82
CA GLY A 125 0.48 14.60 -18.04
C GLY A 125 -0.03 15.58 -16.97
N ALA A 126 -1.30 15.50 -16.57
CA ALA A 126 -1.85 16.28 -15.47
C ALA A 126 -1.18 15.95 -14.12
N ALA A 127 -1.18 16.90 -13.18
CA ALA A 127 -0.66 16.70 -11.83
C ALA A 127 -1.62 15.82 -10.99
N VAL A 128 -1.07 15.13 -9.97
CA VAL A 128 -1.88 14.48 -8.92
C VAL A 128 -2.85 15.50 -8.34
N SER A 129 -4.11 15.12 -8.23
CA SER A 129 -5.13 16.00 -7.69
C SER A 129 -4.96 16.26 -6.20
N ASP A 130 -5.62 17.31 -5.72
CA ASP A 130 -5.59 17.65 -4.29
C ASP A 130 -6.16 16.53 -3.42
N ALA A 131 -7.16 15.79 -3.91
CA ALA A 131 -7.77 14.67 -3.18
C ALA A 131 -6.84 13.46 -3.07
N GLU A 132 -6.16 13.08 -4.15
CA GLU A 132 -5.18 12.00 -4.15
C GLU A 132 -3.94 12.38 -3.30
N ARG A 133 -3.51 13.64 -3.37
CA ARG A 133 -2.41 14.14 -2.55
C ARG A 133 -2.76 14.09 -1.07
N ALA A 134 -3.95 14.56 -0.69
CA ALA A 134 -4.42 14.47 0.68
C ALA A 134 -4.49 13.00 1.17
N ALA A 135 -4.91 12.07 0.30
CA ALA A 135 -4.91 10.65 0.63
C ALA A 135 -3.49 10.09 0.86
N ILE A 136 -2.51 10.47 0.03
CA ILE A 136 -1.10 10.07 0.20
C ILE A 136 -0.52 10.66 1.49
N ASP A 137 -0.78 11.93 1.78
CA ASP A 137 -0.32 12.59 3.01
C ASP A 137 -0.86 11.88 4.25
N GLU A 138 -2.13 11.47 4.23
CA GLU A 138 -2.76 10.73 5.32
C GLU A 138 -2.21 9.30 5.47
N ILE A 139 -1.95 8.59 4.36
CA ILE A 139 -1.23 7.31 4.37
C ILE A 139 0.15 7.48 5.01
N SER A 140 0.91 8.51 4.59
CA SER A 140 2.25 8.81 5.09
C SER A 140 2.25 9.07 6.60
N SER A 141 1.31 9.90 7.08
CA SER A 141 1.14 10.16 8.50
C SER A 141 0.75 8.90 9.28
N THR A 142 -0.06 8.02 8.67
CA THR A 142 -0.59 6.81 9.30
C THR A 142 0.49 5.75 9.52
N ILE A 143 1.39 5.59 8.55
CA ILE A 143 2.50 4.62 8.64
C ILE A 143 3.72 5.17 9.38
N GLY A 144 3.63 6.39 9.95
CA GLY A 144 4.72 6.99 10.70
C GLY A 144 5.89 7.49 9.85
N ASN A 145 5.66 7.77 8.55
CA ASN A 145 6.63 8.46 7.71
C ASN A 145 6.22 9.94 7.58
N PRO A 146 6.67 10.84 8.46
CA PRO A 146 6.43 12.27 8.26
C PRO A 146 7.12 12.66 6.96
N ALA A 147 6.37 13.23 6.01
CA ALA A 147 6.89 13.69 4.73
C ALA A 147 8.20 14.47 4.94
N GLY A 148 9.30 13.91 4.42
CA GLY A 148 10.65 14.46 4.28
C GLY A 148 11.05 15.66 5.14
N THR A 149 11.96 15.42 6.09
CA THR A 149 12.96 16.42 6.49
C THR A 149 14.09 16.50 5.48
#